data_AF-A0A0K6GHY4-F1
#
_entry.id   AF-A0A0K6GHY4-F1
#
_cell.length_a   1.000
_cell.length_b   1.000
_cell.length_c   1.000
_cell.angle_alpha   90.00
_cell.angle_beta   90.00
_cell.angle_gamma   90.00
#
_symmetry.space_group_name_H-M   'P 1'
#
loop_
_entity.id
_entity.type
_entity.pdbx_description
1 polymer ?
#
loop_
_entity_poly.entity_id
_entity_poly.type
_entity_poly.pdbx_seq_one_letter_code
_entity_poly.pdbx_strand_id
1 'polypeptide(L)'
;MAEKPPRRTLKLTNLPPKGEIKTGPRTPSRIDPNNPPWPAYRGYHEYSFAHATMGVRLPTILGKAIDDVWRTVNENAEEDRIVDLVDCIERMDVLMTDLSQNNKLRFILDDGEGDIPLWNKEIAKYFQGKDFMTAPWLFAEAYKYRRLHECFSISKYWKDYDVFFRQKCDTFSRSSQAVFELSTRFATPFAIPDASKEAETVRLMFRELTQVCLWGNSTDLSLLINMTEEDIKKLQSTGGDHLAATEKNILGNDLDKLCDTVSQLKGGRIDFVLDNAGFELYCDCVYADFLIQSGLASQVRFHGKRFAWFVSDVTRKDWDWLLNSCVYGNLFPTASEEEMASLREMGKRWKQYEKEGKWVYEQHAFWCTGFTFWDLHSEAPDLFLHLSKSDLVIFKGDLNHRKLTYDCHAPASTPFDEAIGPMASAAGAPRVCSLRTIKSDVVVGLESNAMADKLEKEEPGWKISGKYAVVLLSEGRPGEKVKFA
;
A
#
# COMPACT_ATOMS: atom_id res chain seq x y z
N MET A 1 -35.20 -0.42 -22.61
CA MET A 1 -34.29 -1.52 -22.26
C MET A 1 -32.96 -1.23 -22.92
N ALA A 2 -32.02 -0.62 -22.18
CA ALA A 2 -30.67 -0.37 -22.69
C ALA A 2 -29.84 -1.64 -22.50
N GLU A 3 -29.21 -2.13 -23.57
CA GLU A 3 -28.31 -3.29 -23.53
C GLU A 3 -27.16 -3.03 -22.55
N LYS A 4 -27.01 -3.91 -21.56
CA LYS A 4 -25.83 -3.93 -20.70
C LYS A 4 -24.59 -4.14 -21.57
N PRO A 5 -23.52 -3.33 -21.44
CA PRO A 5 -22.29 -3.57 -22.17
C PRO A 5 -21.74 -4.97 -21.81
N PRO A 6 -21.17 -5.70 -22.79
CA PRO A 6 -20.69 -7.05 -22.57
C PRO A 6 -19.58 -7.05 -21.51
N ARG A 7 -19.73 -7.90 -20.48
CA ARG A 7 -18.68 -8.19 -19.50
C ARG A 7 -17.44 -8.71 -20.24
N ARG A 8 -16.45 -7.85 -20.48
CA ARG A 8 -15.11 -8.27 -20.89
C ARG A 8 -14.32 -8.72 -19.66
N THR A 9 -14.32 -10.02 -19.39
CA THR A 9 -13.33 -10.63 -18.51
C THR A 9 -12.01 -10.73 -19.30
N LEU A 10 -11.03 -9.89 -18.96
CA LEU A 10 -9.69 -9.93 -19.58
C LEU A 10 -8.99 -11.25 -19.22
N LYS A 11 -8.59 -12.02 -20.24
CA LYS A 11 -7.58 -13.06 -20.12
C LYS A 11 -6.21 -12.45 -20.47
N LEU A 12 -5.25 -12.61 -19.56
CA LEU A 12 -3.92 -11.98 -19.53
C LEU A 12 -2.96 -12.43 -20.65
N THR A 13 -3.36 -13.36 -21.51
CA THR A 13 -2.52 -13.94 -22.59
C THR A 13 -2.33 -13.02 -23.81
N ASN A 14 -2.83 -11.78 -23.77
CA ASN A 14 -2.98 -10.94 -24.96
C ASN A 14 -2.16 -9.63 -24.91
N LEU A 15 -1.14 -9.50 -24.05
CA LEU A 15 -0.27 -8.33 -24.06
C LEU A 15 0.68 -8.39 -25.28
N PRO A 16 0.76 -7.35 -26.13
CA PRO A 16 1.65 -7.31 -27.29
C PRO A 16 3.14 -7.26 -26.89
N PRO A 17 4.06 -7.70 -27.76
CA PRO A 17 5.50 -7.71 -27.47
C PRO A 17 6.07 -6.29 -27.32
N LYS A 18 7.03 -6.14 -26.39
CA LYS A 18 7.74 -4.88 -26.14
C LYS A 18 8.55 -4.44 -27.37
N GLY A 19 8.44 -3.19 -27.77
CA GLY A 19 9.40 -2.53 -28.66
C GLY A 19 10.70 -2.15 -27.91
N GLU A 20 11.81 -1.95 -28.63
CA GLU A 20 13.07 -1.51 -28.04
C GLU A 20 12.94 -0.10 -27.41
N ILE A 21 13.14 -0.02 -26.10
CA ILE A 21 13.16 1.25 -25.34
C ILE A 21 14.62 1.72 -25.24
N LYS A 22 14.97 2.86 -25.85
CA LYS A 22 16.33 3.44 -25.77
C LYS A 22 16.75 3.73 -24.32
N THR A 23 17.98 3.34 -23.97
CA THR A 23 18.47 3.14 -22.59
C THR A 23 19.39 4.24 -22.05
N GLY A 24 19.21 4.51 -20.74
CA GLY A 24 19.97 5.44 -19.90
C GLY A 24 19.02 6.33 -19.07
N PRO A 25 19.24 6.53 -17.75
CA PRO A 25 18.41 7.46 -16.99
C PRO A 25 18.55 8.89 -17.55
N ARG A 26 17.45 9.66 -17.51
CA ARG A 26 17.48 11.08 -17.85
C ARG A 26 18.43 11.82 -16.91
N THR A 27 19.03 12.90 -17.40
CA THR A 27 19.82 13.79 -16.54
C THR A 27 18.93 14.43 -15.47
N PRO A 28 19.40 14.64 -14.23
CA PRO A 28 18.57 15.13 -13.13
C PRO A 28 17.75 16.39 -13.45
N SER A 29 18.33 17.35 -14.19
CA SER A 29 17.66 18.59 -14.64
C SER A 29 16.48 18.38 -15.58
N ARG A 30 16.30 17.17 -16.13
CA ARG A 30 15.25 16.80 -17.08
C ARG A 30 14.24 15.82 -16.46
N ILE A 31 14.36 15.54 -15.17
CA ILE A 31 13.42 14.70 -14.44
C ILE A 31 12.31 15.59 -13.90
N ASP A 32 11.08 15.25 -14.24
CA ASP A 32 9.86 15.90 -13.75
C ASP A 32 8.69 14.89 -13.71
N PRO A 33 7.54 15.22 -13.09
CA PRO A 33 6.42 14.28 -12.98
C PRO A 33 5.94 13.69 -14.31
N ASN A 34 6.08 14.40 -15.44
CA ASN A 34 5.74 13.88 -16.77
C ASN A 34 6.93 13.18 -17.46
N ASN A 35 8.16 13.40 -17.01
CA ASN A 35 9.40 12.85 -17.57
C ASN A 35 10.23 12.17 -16.47
N PRO A 36 9.90 10.93 -16.05
CA PRO A 36 10.64 10.20 -15.01
C PRO A 36 12.12 9.97 -15.36
N PRO A 37 12.93 9.40 -14.44
CA PRO A 37 14.30 9.01 -14.77
C PRO A 37 14.36 8.02 -15.96
N TRP A 38 13.44 7.05 -16.04
CA TRP A 38 13.22 6.20 -17.23
C TRP A 38 11.91 6.54 -17.93
N PRO A 39 11.61 6.01 -19.13
CA PRO A 39 10.31 6.23 -19.76
C PRO A 39 9.15 5.84 -18.82
N ALA A 40 8.10 6.66 -18.78
CA ALA A 40 6.93 6.41 -17.95
C ALA A 40 6.07 5.30 -18.53
N TYR A 41 5.44 4.49 -17.68
CA TYR A 41 4.28 3.70 -18.09
C TYR A 41 3.12 4.65 -18.39
N ARG A 42 2.37 4.40 -19.46
CA ARG A 42 1.22 5.21 -19.89
C ARG A 42 0.12 4.32 -20.42
N GLY A 43 -1.12 4.79 -20.34
CA GLY A 43 -2.29 4.02 -20.75
C GLY A 43 -2.26 3.62 -22.23
N TYR A 44 -1.61 4.38 -23.12
CA TYR A 44 -1.49 3.99 -24.53
C TYR A 44 -0.43 2.90 -24.81
N HIS A 45 0.37 2.49 -23.82
CA HIS A 45 1.35 1.41 -23.99
C HIS A 45 0.64 0.05 -23.92
N GLU A 46 0.12 -0.43 -25.05
CA GLU A 46 -0.69 -1.67 -25.14
C GLU A 46 -0.02 -2.90 -24.51
N TYR A 47 1.32 -2.95 -24.52
CA TYR A 47 2.14 -4.02 -23.95
C TYR A 47 2.23 -4.01 -22.41
N SER A 48 1.68 -2.99 -21.74
CA SER A 48 1.84 -2.76 -20.30
C SER A 48 0.55 -2.96 -19.53
N PHE A 49 0.68 -3.27 -18.25
CA PHE A 49 -0.45 -3.32 -17.33
C PHE A 49 -1.10 -1.96 -17.10
N ALA A 50 -0.39 -0.86 -17.36
CA ALA A 50 -0.98 0.48 -17.40
C ALA A 50 -2.13 0.56 -18.42
N HIS A 51 -1.98 -0.01 -19.62
CA HIS A 51 -3.04 -0.02 -20.63
C HIS A 51 -4.28 -0.77 -20.15
N ALA A 52 -4.09 -1.97 -19.59
CA ALA A 52 -5.18 -2.76 -19.02
C ALA A 52 -5.86 -2.03 -17.84
N THR A 53 -5.07 -1.36 -17.02
CA THR A 53 -5.57 -0.62 -15.85
C THR A 53 -6.39 0.60 -16.28
N MET A 54 -5.83 1.46 -17.12
CA MET A 54 -6.49 2.69 -17.57
C MET A 54 -7.73 2.39 -18.44
N GLY A 55 -7.61 1.47 -19.40
CA GLY A 55 -8.68 1.20 -20.37
C GLY A 55 -9.81 0.30 -19.87
N VAL A 56 -9.57 -0.51 -18.83
CA VAL A 56 -10.57 -1.52 -18.38
C VAL A 56 -10.78 -1.50 -16.87
N ARG A 57 -9.72 -1.54 -16.06
CA ARG A 57 -9.87 -1.70 -14.60
C ARG A 57 -10.46 -0.46 -13.93
N LEU A 58 -9.98 0.74 -14.27
CA LEU A 58 -10.48 1.97 -13.64
C LEU A 58 -11.97 2.24 -13.93
N PRO A 59 -12.46 2.12 -15.18
CA PRO A 59 -13.90 2.16 -15.46
C PRO A 59 -14.66 1.07 -14.70
N THR A 60 -14.14 -0.16 -14.65
CA THR A 60 -14.80 -1.26 -13.92
C THR A 60 -14.92 -0.97 -12.43
N ILE A 61 -13.87 -0.43 -11.80
CA ILE A 61 -13.87 -0.05 -10.38
C ILE A 61 -14.87 1.08 -10.15
N LEU A 62 -14.92 2.08 -11.02
CA LEU A 62 -15.88 3.18 -10.88
C LEU A 62 -17.33 2.69 -11.05
N GLY A 63 -17.61 1.78 -11.98
CA GLY A 63 -18.94 1.19 -12.12
C GLY A 63 -19.39 0.42 -10.88
N LYS A 64 -18.50 -0.40 -10.30
CA LYS A 64 -18.78 -1.07 -9.01
C LYS A 64 -19.00 -0.09 -7.86
N ALA A 65 -18.25 1.02 -7.84
CA ALA A 65 -18.44 2.08 -6.86
C ALA A 65 -19.82 2.72 -7.02
N ILE A 66 -20.25 3.03 -8.25
CA ILE A 66 -21.60 3.57 -8.52
C ILE A 66 -22.67 2.59 -8.03
N ASP A 67 -22.52 1.29 -8.33
CA ASP A 67 -23.44 0.25 -7.84
C ASP A 67 -23.51 0.22 -6.28
N ASP A 68 -22.38 0.42 -5.59
CA ASP A 68 -22.34 0.50 -4.12
C ASP A 68 -23.03 1.76 -3.57
N VAL A 69 -22.90 2.90 -4.25
CA VAL A 69 -23.60 4.14 -3.87
C VAL A 69 -25.11 3.97 -4.04
N TRP A 70 -25.57 3.32 -5.10
CA TRP A 70 -26.99 3.01 -5.28
C TRP A 70 -27.56 2.13 -4.16
N ARG A 71 -26.76 1.21 -3.60
CA ARG A 71 -27.16 0.49 -2.38
C ARG A 71 -27.40 1.46 -1.22
N THR A 72 -26.51 2.42 -1.01
CA THR A 72 -26.66 3.46 0.02
C THR A 72 -27.92 4.29 -0.20
N VAL A 73 -28.20 4.71 -1.45
CA VAL A 73 -29.44 5.43 -1.77
C VAL A 73 -30.67 4.67 -1.29
N ASN A 74 -30.74 3.36 -1.58
CA ASN A 74 -31.88 2.51 -1.20
C ASN A 74 -31.97 2.22 0.31
N GLU A 75 -30.92 2.50 1.08
CA GLU A 75 -30.86 2.35 2.54
C GLU A 75 -31.21 3.66 3.27
N ASN A 76 -31.33 4.79 2.57
CA ASN A 76 -31.67 6.08 3.16
C ASN A 76 -33.18 6.35 3.12
N ALA A 77 -33.68 7.05 4.14
CA ALA A 77 -35.09 7.47 4.25
C ALA A 77 -35.27 8.99 4.13
N GLU A 78 -34.21 9.78 4.27
CA GLU A 78 -34.25 11.25 4.20
C GLU A 78 -34.09 11.72 2.74
N GLU A 79 -35.13 12.35 2.19
CA GLU A 79 -35.18 12.81 0.79
C GLU A 79 -33.98 13.71 0.44
N ASP A 80 -33.68 14.71 1.27
CA ASP A 80 -32.54 15.62 1.09
C ASP A 80 -31.20 14.89 0.96
N ARG A 81 -30.98 13.83 1.74
CA ARG A 81 -29.76 13.02 1.67
C ARG A 81 -29.73 12.16 0.43
N ILE A 82 -30.88 11.63 0.01
CA ILE A 82 -31.03 10.83 -1.20
C ILE A 82 -30.71 11.69 -2.43
N VAL A 83 -31.31 12.87 -2.55
CA VAL A 83 -31.09 13.78 -3.68
C VAL A 83 -29.63 14.18 -3.78
N ASP A 84 -29.00 14.60 -2.68
CA ASP A 84 -27.57 14.97 -2.66
C ASP A 84 -26.66 13.78 -3.01
N LEU A 85 -27.04 12.54 -2.64
CA LEU A 85 -26.30 11.35 -3.03
C LEU A 85 -26.48 11.00 -4.51
N VAL A 86 -27.68 11.21 -5.08
CA VAL A 86 -27.92 11.09 -6.52
C VAL A 86 -27.07 12.09 -7.30
N ASP A 87 -26.94 13.34 -6.82
CA ASP A 87 -26.04 14.32 -7.43
C ASP A 87 -24.57 13.85 -7.39
N CYS A 88 -24.14 13.11 -6.35
CA CYS A 88 -22.82 12.48 -6.30
C CYS A 88 -22.66 11.44 -7.42
N ILE A 89 -23.69 10.63 -7.68
CA ILE A 89 -23.70 9.62 -8.75
C ILE A 89 -23.60 10.30 -10.12
N GLU A 90 -24.32 11.39 -10.36
CA GLU A 90 -24.21 12.15 -11.61
C GLU A 90 -22.79 12.66 -11.86
N ARG A 91 -22.11 13.15 -10.81
CA ARG A 91 -20.69 13.54 -10.89
C ARG A 91 -19.78 12.33 -11.19
N MET A 92 -20.08 11.16 -10.63
CA MET A 92 -19.36 9.92 -10.95
C MET A 92 -19.58 9.46 -12.39
N ASP A 93 -20.77 9.66 -12.95
CA ASP A 93 -21.07 9.36 -14.37
C ASP A 93 -20.32 10.31 -15.32
N VAL A 94 -20.14 11.58 -14.93
CA VAL A 94 -19.25 12.50 -15.65
C VAL A 94 -17.81 12.00 -15.61
N LEU A 95 -17.32 11.55 -14.45
CA LEU A 95 -15.97 10.94 -14.35
C LEU A 95 -15.85 9.66 -15.18
N MET A 96 -16.89 8.82 -15.23
CA MET A 96 -16.95 7.64 -16.10
C MET A 96 -16.83 8.02 -17.57
N THR A 97 -17.54 9.06 -17.98
CA THR A 97 -17.48 9.61 -19.33
C THR A 97 -16.07 10.11 -19.63
N ASP A 98 -15.45 10.87 -18.72
CA ASP A 98 -14.10 11.40 -18.87
C ASP A 98 -13.07 10.27 -19.09
N LEU A 99 -13.17 9.19 -18.31
CA LEU A 99 -12.32 8.00 -18.43
C LEU A 99 -12.55 7.27 -19.75
N SER A 100 -13.82 7.05 -20.14
CA SER A 100 -14.17 6.20 -21.30
C SER A 100 -13.94 6.89 -22.64
N GLN A 101 -14.08 8.21 -22.69
CA GLN A 101 -13.91 9.01 -23.91
C GLN A 101 -12.53 9.65 -24.03
N ASN A 102 -11.64 9.40 -23.06
CA ASN A 102 -10.31 10.02 -22.99
C ASN A 102 -10.39 11.56 -23.02
N ASN A 103 -11.34 12.13 -22.27
CA ASN A 103 -11.44 13.57 -22.13
C ASN A 103 -10.17 14.12 -21.48
N LYS A 104 -9.88 15.39 -21.78
CA LYS A 104 -8.71 16.07 -21.23
C LYS A 104 -8.84 16.25 -19.73
N LEU A 105 -7.72 16.11 -19.04
CA LEU A 105 -7.63 16.38 -17.61
C LEU A 105 -8.01 17.83 -17.37
N ARG A 106 -8.90 18.06 -16.40
CA ARG A 106 -9.31 19.38 -15.94
C ARG A 106 -8.70 19.67 -14.57
N PHE A 107 -8.70 20.93 -14.18
CA PHE A 107 -8.39 21.28 -12.80
C PHE A 107 -9.39 20.66 -11.82
N ILE A 108 -8.89 20.38 -10.61
CA ILE A 108 -9.71 20.04 -9.46
C ILE A 108 -10.47 21.31 -9.06
N LEU A 109 -11.78 21.16 -8.85
CA LEU A 109 -12.67 22.21 -8.39
C LEU A 109 -12.37 22.56 -6.93
N ASP A 110 -12.80 23.73 -6.50
CA ASP A 110 -12.74 24.09 -5.09
C ASP A 110 -13.78 23.30 -4.28
N ASP A 111 -13.33 22.22 -3.66
CA ASP A 111 -14.12 21.36 -2.76
C ASP A 111 -13.76 21.58 -1.28
N GLY A 112 -12.96 22.60 -0.98
CA GLY A 112 -12.51 22.93 0.38
C GLY A 112 -11.34 22.09 0.90
N GLU A 113 -10.78 21.18 0.11
CA GLU A 113 -9.60 20.38 0.50
C GLU A 113 -8.29 21.18 0.39
N GLY A 114 -7.36 20.95 1.33
CA GLY A 114 -6.06 21.60 1.32
C GLY A 114 -5.10 21.16 0.19
N ASP A 115 -5.43 20.10 -0.56
CA ASP A 115 -4.57 19.53 -1.61
C ASP A 115 -4.81 20.09 -3.01
N ILE A 116 -5.86 20.90 -3.20
CA ILE A 116 -6.23 21.48 -4.50
C ILE A 116 -5.04 22.23 -5.14
N PRO A 117 -4.26 23.07 -4.42
CA PRO A 117 -3.14 23.78 -5.02
C PRO A 117 -2.05 22.85 -5.58
N LEU A 118 -1.79 21.71 -4.92
CA LEU A 118 -0.79 20.74 -5.37
C LEU A 118 -1.24 20.08 -6.68
N TRP A 119 -2.48 19.60 -6.74
CA TRP A 119 -3.06 19.00 -7.94
C TRP A 119 -3.10 19.97 -9.12
N ASN A 120 -3.60 21.19 -8.90
CA ASN A 120 -3.73 22.17 -9.97
C ASN A 120 -2.36 22.69 -10.45
N LYS A 121 -1.36 22.77 -9.56
CA LYS A 121 0.05 23.03 -9.93
C LYS A 121 0.60 21.93 -10.83
N GLU A 122 0.43 20.65 -10.49
CA GLU A 122 0.88 19.53 -11.32
C GLU A 122 0.23 19.55 -12.71
N ILE A 123 -1.10 19.72 -12.75
CA ILE A 123 -1.85 19.75 -14.00
C ILE A 123 -1.40 20.91 -14.89
N ALA A 124 -1.31 22.11 -14.34
CA ALA A 124 -0.92 23.30 -15.09
C ALA A 124 0.52 23.20 -15.63
N LYS A 125 1.44 22.69 -14.81
CA LYS A 125 2.87 22.68 -15.14
C LYS A 125 3.28 21.51 -16.03
N TYR A 126 2.70 20.33 -15.84
CA TYR A 126 3.20 19.08 -16.45
C TYR A 126 2.17 18.35 -17.32
N PHE A 127 0.87 18.54 -17.07
CA PHE A 127 -0.18 17.71 -17.67
C PHE A 127 -1.25 18.47 -18.46
N GLN A 128 -0.98 19.73 -18.82
CA GLN A 128 -1.88 20.51 -19.67
C GLN A 128 -2.12 19.80 -21.01
N GLY A 129 -3.39 19.62 -21.38
CA GLY A 129 -3.80 18.94 -22.62
C GLY A 129 -3.59 17.42 -22.63
N LYS A 130 -3.15 16.82 -21.51
CA LYS A 130 -3.12 15.37 -21.33
C LYS A 130 -4.51 14.84 -21.01
N ASP A 131 -4.65 13.52 -21.12
CA ASP A 131 -5.81 12.71 -20.74
C ASP A 131 -5.32 11.51 -19.92
N PHE A 132 -6.24 10.65 -19.48
CA PHE A 132 -5.92 9.46 -18.69
C PHE A 132 -4.99 8.46 -19.40
N MET A 133 -5.01 8.43 -20.74
CA MET A 133 -4.17 7.49 -21.50
C MET A 133 -2.76 8.04 -21.75
N THR A 134 -2.64 9.36 -21.88
CA THR A 134 -1.40 10.05 -22.26
C THR A 134 -0.60 10.60 -21.10
N ALA A 135 -1.19 10.81 -19.91
CA ALA A 135 -0.45 11.11 -18.69
C ALA A 135 0.30 9.86 -18.16
N PRO A 136 1.36 10.02 -17.34
CA PRO A 136 1.99 8.90 -16.64
C PRO A 136 0.96 8.12 -15.83
N TRP A 137 1.08 6.79 -15.83
CA TRP A 137 0.11 5.89 -15.23
C TRP A 137 -0.15 6.23 -13.76
N LEU A 138 0.89 6.33 -12.93
CA LEU A 138 0.78 6.70 -11.52
C LEU A 138 -0.06 7.97 -11.29
N PHE A 139 0.24 9.04 -12.01
CA PHE A 139 -0.49 10.31 -11.90
C PHE A 139 -1.94 10.15 -12.35
N ALA A 140 -2.18 9.54 -13.51
CA ALA A 140 -3.53 9.40 -14.07
C ALA A 140 -4.45 8.54 -13.19
N GLU A 141 -3.89 7.47 -12.60
CA GLU A 141 -4.60 6.60 -11.67
C GLU A 141 -4.91 7.34 -10.36
N ALA A 142 -3.93 8.04 -9.77
CA ALA A 142 -4.13 8.86 -8.58
C ALA A 142 -5.17 9.97 -8.81
N TYR A 143 -5.10 10.65 -9.96
CA TYR A 143 -6.03 11.70 -10.34
C TYR A 143 -7.47 11.18 -10.45
N LYS A 144 -7.67 9.95 -10.96
CA LYS A 144 -8.99 9.29 -10.95
C LYS A 144 -9.55 9.18 -9.54
N TYR A 145 -8.73 8.80 -8.55
CA TYR A 145 -9.20 8.68 -7.15
C TYR A 145 -9.44 10.04 -6.51
N ARG A 146 -8.64 11.06 -6.82
CA ARG A 146 -8.91 12.43 -6.36
C ARG A 146 -10.20 13.00 -6.94
N ARG A 147 -10.48 12.75 -8.23
CA ARG A 147 -11.74 13.11 -8.90
C ARG A 147 -12.93 12.33 -8.36
N LEU A 148 -12.73 11.08 -7.94
CA LEU A 148 -13.77 10.32 -7.24
C LEU A 148 -14.08 10.94 -5.88
N HIS A 149 -13.07 11.32 -5.09
CA HIS A 149 -13.27 12.06 -3.83
C HIS A 149 -14.00 13.39 -4.05
N GLU A 150 -13.66 14.13 -5.11
CA GLU A 150 -14.34 15.38 -5.51
C GLU A 150 -15.86 15.18 -5.74
N CYS A 151 -16.29 13.99 -6.20
CA CYS A 151 -17.71 13.69 -6.38
C CYS A 151 -18.50 13.75 -5.05
N PHE A 152 -17.82 13.51 -3.92
CA PHE A 152 -18.39 13.46 -2.59
C PHE A 152 -18.05 14.69 -1.74
N SER A 153 -16.82 15.20 -1.77
CA SER A 153 -16.40 16.35 -0.94
C SER A 153 -17.18 17.65 -1.21
N ILE A 154 -17.71 17.83 -2.43
CA ILE A 154 -18.61 18.94 -2.78
C ILE A 154 -20.03 18.75 -2.21
N SER A 155 -20.43 17.52 -1.89
CA SER A 155 -21.74 17.18 -1.33
C SER A 155 -22.00 17.90 -0.01
N LYS A 156 -23.27 18.13 0.32
CA LYS A 156 -23.65 18.71 1.62
C LYS A 156 -23.59 17.67 2.74
N TYR A 157 -24.07 16.44 2.49
CA TYR A 157 -24.25 15.40 3.50
C TYR A 157 -23.22 14.25 3.40
N TRP A 158 -22.53 14.11 2.27
CA TRP A 158 -21.72 12.92 1.96
C TRP A 158 -20.22 13.21 1.78
N LYS A 159 -19.71 14.32 2.34
CA LYS A 159 -18.31 14.77 2.17
C LYS A 159 -17.26 13.69 2.46
N ASP A 160 -17.46 12.96 3.55
CA ASP A 160 -16.54 11.92 4.02
C ASP A 160 -17.01 10.51 3.64
N TYR A 161 -17.88 10.39 2.62
CA TYR A 161 -18.40 9.09 2.20
C TYR A 161 -17.32 8.26 1.52
N ASP A 162 -17.06 7.08 2.09
CA ASP A 162 -16.13 6.10 1.54
C ASP A 162 -16.90 4.99 0.82
N VAL A 163 -16.89 5.07 -0.50
CA VAL A 163 -17.55 4.11 -1.41
C VAL A 163 -16.92 2.71 -1.41
N PHE A 164 -15.74 2.54 -0.80
CA PHE A 164 -15.08 1.24 -0.70
C PHE A 164 -15.16 0.64 0.70
N PHE A 165 -15.69 1.38 1.68
CA PHE A 165 -15.74 0.95 3.07
C PHE A 165 -16.42 -0.41 3.25
N ARG A 166 -17.58 -0.62 2.62
CA ARG A 166 -18.30 -1.90 2.72
C ARG A 166 -17.47 -3.07 2.19
N GLN A 167 -16.79 -2.89 1.05
CA GLN A 167 -15.90 -3.91 0.49
C GLN A 167 -14.70 -4.21 1.41
N LYS A 168 -14.12 -3.19 2.04
CA LYS A 168 -13.01 -3.35 3.00
C LYS A 168 -13.44 -4.18 4.21
N CYS A 169 -14.59 -3.85 4.80
CA CYS A 169 -15.17 -4.61 5.90
C CYS A 169 -15.48 -6.07 5.53
N ASP A 170 -16.11 -6.28 4.36
CA ASP A 170 -16.46 -7.61 3.85
C ASP A 170 -15.23 -8.48 3.58
N THR A 171 -14.12 -7.86 3.17
CA THR A 171 -12.87 -8.59 2.92
C THR A 171 -12.28 -9.09 4.23
N PHE A 172 -12.25 -8.24 5.28
CA PHE A 172 -11.78 -8.66 6.60
C PHE A 172 -12.63 -9.74 7.24
N SER A 173 -13.96 -9.64 7.15
CA SER A 173 -14.88 -10.64 7.73
C SER A 173 -14.74 -12.03 7.10
N ARG A 174 -14.22 -12.12 5.87
CA ARG A 174 -13.94 -13.39 5.17
C ARG A 174 -12.59 -14.00 5.56
N SER A 175 -11.73 -13.29 6.28
CA SER A 175 -10.41 -13.76 6.72
C SER A 175 -10.44 -14.39 8.11
N SER A 176 -11.59 -14.88 8.57
CA SER A 176 -11.80 -15.34 9.96
C SER A 176 -10.74 -16.34 10.44
N GLN A 177 -10.46 -17.38 9.65
CA GLN A 177 -9.49 -18.41 10.00
C GLN A 177 -8.10 -17.81 10.27
N ALA A 178 -7.59 -17.00 9.34
CA ALA A 178 -6.27 -16.37 9.46
C ALA A 178 -6.22 -15.34 10.61
N VAL A 179 -7.31 -14.61 10.83
CA VAL A 179 -7.45 -13.68 11.95
C VAL A 179 -7.30 -14.41 13.28
N PHE A 180 -8.01 -15.53 13.46
CA PHE A 180 -8.00 -16.27 14.72
C PHE A 180 -6.73 -17.09 14.95
N GLU A 181 -6.08 -17.54 13.89
CA GLU A 181 -4.77 -18.19 13.97
C GLU A 181 -3.72 -17.24 14.53
N LEU A 182 -3.65 -16.02 13.98
CA LEU A 182 -2.79 -14.96 14.52
C LEU A 182 -3.26 -14.53 15.91
N SER A 183 -4.58 -14.38 16.14
CA SER A 183 -5.05 -13.85 17.42
C SER A 183 -4.79 -14.80 18.58
N THR A 184 -5.02 -16.09 18.36
CA THR A 184 -4.81 -17.12 19.38
C THR A 184 -3.33 -17.27 19.73
N ARG A 185 -2.45 -17.11 18.74
CA ARG A 185 -1.00 -17.15 18.96
C ARG A 185 -0.47 -15.92 19.70
N PHE A 186 -0.95 -14.73 19.35
CA PHE A 186 -0.40 -13.47 19.85
C PHE A 186 -1.24 -12.81 20.95
N ALA A 187 -2.34 -13.42 21.40
CA ALA A 187 -3.13 -12.93 22.54
C ALA A 187 -2.27 -12.85 23.80
N THR A 188 -1.56 -13.93 24.12
CA THR A 188 -0.55 -13.91 25.18
C THR A 188 0.60 -13.00 24.77
N PRO A 189 0.99 -12.03 25.62
CA PRO A 189 2.12 -11.16 25.34
C PRO A 189 3.39 -11.94 24.98
N PHE A 190 4.15 -11.42 24.00
CA PHE A 190 5.41 -12.00 23.59
C PHE A 190 6.35 -12.07 24.78
N ALA A 191 6.81 -13.28 25.09
CA ALA A 191 7.75 -13.56 26.16
C ALA A 191 8.97 -14.28 25.59
N ILE A 192 10.15 -13.89 26.06
CA ILE A 192 11.41 -14.56 25.73
C ILE A 192 11.56 -15.76 26.69
N PRO A 193 11.46 -17.01 26.21
CA PRO A 193 11.46 -18.18 27.09
C PRO A 193 12.80 -18.41 27.81
N ASP A 194 13.89 -18.01 27.15
CA ASP A 194 15.26 -18.16 27.64
C ASP A 194 16.07 -16.91 27.24
N ALA A 195 16.48 -16.13 28.24
CA ALA A 195 17.25 -14.91 28.04
C ALA A 195 18.59 -15.16 27.30
N SER A 196 19.15 -16.36 27.38
CA SER A 196 20.39 -16.71 26.66
C SER A 196 20.20 -16.82 25.14
N LYS A 197 18.95 -16.97 24.67
CA LYS A 197 18.56 -17.09 23.25
C LYS A 197 17.75 -15.91 22.74
N GLU A 198 17.63 -14.84 23.53
CA GLU A 198 16.81 -13.67 23.22
C GLU A 198 17.01 -13.16 21.79
N ALA A 199 18.27 -12.89 21.40
CA ALA A 199 18.59 -12.33 20.09
C ALA A 199 18.15 -13.25 18.93
N GLU A 200 18.31 -14.56 19.08
CA GLU A 200 17.92 -15.54 18.06
C GLU A 200 16.39 -15.64 17.95
N THR A 201 15.69 -15.73 19.09
CA THR A 201 14.22 -15.79 19.13
C THR A 201 13.59 -14.53 18.53
N VAL A 202 14.10 -13.35 18.89
CA VAL A 202 13.63 -12.06 18.34
C VAL A 202 13.90 -11.99 16.84
N ARG A 203 15.09 -12.40 16.38
CA ARG A 203 15.43 -12.42 14.94
C ARG A 203 14.49 -13.33 14.14
N LEU A 204 14.21 -14.54 14.62
CA LEU A 204 13.31 -15.47 13.94
C LEU A 204 11.87 -14.95 13.88
N MET A 205 11.35 -14.44 15.00
CA MET A 205 10.01 -13.84 15.06
C MET A 205 9.90 -12.61 14.15
N PHE A 206 10.94 -11.79 14.11
CA PHE A 206 11.00 -10.63 13.21
C PHE A 206 10.95 -11.06 11.74
N ARG A 207 11.72 -12.07 11.33
CA ARG A 207 11.70 -12.60 9.95
C ARG A 207 10.32 -13.11 9.57
N GLU A 208 9.70 -13.86 10.45
CA GLU A 208 8.37 -14.42 10.24
C GLU A 208 7.32 -13.31 10.10
N LEU A 209 7.26 -12.38 11.05
CA LEU A 209 6.27 -11.30 11.02
C LEU A 209 6.50 -10.31 9.87
N THR A 210 7.75 -10.12 9.43
CA THR A 210 8.04 -9.37 8.21
C THR A 210 7.39 -10.05 7.00
N GLN A 211 7.45 -11.37 6.90
CA GLN A 211 6.81 -12.12 5.81
C GLN A 211 5.29 -12.14 5.93
N VAL A 212 4.72 -12.27 7.13
CA VAL A 212 3.27 -12.14 7.37
C VAL A 212 2.78 -10.76 6.93
N CYS A 213 3.53 -9.70 7.27
CA CYS A 213 3.26 -8.32 6.86
C CYS A 213 3.43 -8.11 5.36
N LEU A 214 4.44 -8.73 4.73
CA LEU A 214 4.72 -8.66 3.29
C LEU A 214 3.62 -9.32 2.45
N TRP A 215 3.22 -10.54 2.81
CA TRP A 215 2.29 -11.35 2.04
C TRP A 215 0.83 -11.00 2.35
N GLY A 216 0.50 -10.58 3.58
CA GLY A 216 -0.81 -10.04 3.97
C GLY A 216 -2.00 -10.79 3.37
N ASN A 217 -2.71 -10.13 2.43
CA ASN A 217 -3.88 -10.67 1.72
C ASN A 217 -3.59 -11.84 0.74
N SER A 218 -2.31 -12.17 0.54
CA SER A 218 -1.80 -13.27 -0.28
C SER A 218 -1.08 -14.33 0.55
N THR A 219 -1.14 -14.23 1.89
CA THR A 219 -0.60 -15.24 2.81
C THR A 219 -1.34 -16.56 2.58
N ASP A 220 -0.61 -17.56 2.11
CA ASP A 220 -1.07 -18.95 2.17
C ASP A 220 -1.27 -19.29 3.66
N LEU A 221 -2.46 -19.79 4.03
CA LEU A 221 -2.75 -20.22 5.41
C LEU A 221 -1.70 -21.21 5.92
N SER A 222 -1.00 -21.92 5.01
CA SER A 222 0.14 -22.78 5.35
C SER A 222 1.28 -22.05 6.07
N LEU A 223 1.44 -20.74 5.88
CA LEU A 223 2.41 -19.89 6.59
C LEU A 223 2.01 -19.59 8.04
N LEU A 224 0.71 -19.66 8.34
CA LEU A 224 0.17 -19.30 9.65
C LEU A 224 0.08 -20.53 10.57
N ILE A 225 0.27 -21.75 10.02
CA ILE A 225 0.13 -23.03 10.74
C ILE A 225 0.91 -22.97 12.06
N ASN A 226 0.13 -23.01 13.14
CA ASN A 226 0.50 -23.20 14.55
C ASN A 226 1.92 -23.75 14.75
N MET A 227 2.88 -22.85 14.92
CA MET A 227 4.17 -23.24 15.50
C MET A 227 3.99 -23.40 17.01
N THR A 228 3.80 -24.64 17.45
CA THR A 228 3.84 -24.98 18.88
C THR A 228 5.25 -24.74 19.44
N GLU A 229 5.43 -24.65 20.77
CA GLU A 229 6.77 -24.61 21.38
C GLU A 229 7.66 -25.80 20.93
N GLU A 230 7.04 -26.95 20.63
CA GLU A 230 7.73 -28.10 20.06
C GLU A 230 8.16 -27.87 18.60
N ASP A 231 7.40 -27.11 17.82
CA ASP A 231 7.76 -26.76 16.44
C ASP A 231 8.77 -25.60 16.39
N ILE A 232 8.84 -24.72 17.39
CA ILE A 232 9.97 -23.79 17.60
C ILE A 232 11.26 -24.59 17.90
N LYS A 233 11.17 -25.63 18.74
CA LYS A 233 12.27 -26.58 19.00
C LYS A 233 12.60 -27.43 17.76
N LYS A 234 11.64 -27.73 16.88
CA LYS A 234 11.92 -28.37 15.59
C LYS A 234 12.47 -27.39 14.56
N LEU A 235 12.13 -26.10 14.61
CA LEU A 235 12.78 -25.08 13.77
C LEU A 235 14.27 -24.95 14.09
N GLN A 236 14.65 -25.22 15.35
CA GLN A 236 16.04 -25.37 15.78
C GLN A 236 16.72 -26.66 15.27
N SER A 237 15.98 -27.67 14.79
CA SER A 237 16.52 -28.98 14.33
C SER A 237 16.29 -29.30 12.85
N THR A 238 15.30 -28.71 12.19
CA THR A 238 14.96 -28.86 10.76
C THR A 238 15.01 -27.56 9.97
N GLY A 239 15.26 -26.40 10.59
CA GLY A 239 15.58 -25.16 9.88
C GLY A 239 14.49 -24.66 8.92
N GLY A 240 13.35 -24.19 9.43
CA GLY A 240 12.55 -23.16 8.73
C GLY A 240 12.01 -23.49 7.32
N ASP A 241 11.73 -24.75 6.99
CA ASP A 241 11.35 -25.19 5.63
C ASP A 241 10.15 -24.42 5.02
N HIS A 242 9.18 -23.95 5.82
CA HIS A 242 8.02 -23.17 5.32
C HIS A 242 8.33 -21.69 5.06
N LEU A 243 9.13 -21.04 5.93
CA LEU A 243 9.64 -19.69 5.69
C LEU A 243 10.56 -19.70 4.45
N ALA A 244 11.40 -20.73 4.31
CA ALA A 244 12.25 -20.92 3.15
C ALA A 244 11.46 -21.13 1.84
N ALA A 245 10.26 -21.71 1.90
CA ALA A 245 9.43 -21.94 0.72
C ALA A 245 8.85 -20.63 0.14
N THR A 246 8.48 -19.68 1.00
CA THR A 246 7.91 -18.39 0.59
C THR A 246 8.97 -17.33 0.36
N GLU A 247 10.09 -17.42 1.07
CA GLU A 247 11.30 -16.62 0.81
C GLU A 247 11.84 -16.84 -0.62
N LYS A 248 11.65 -18.03 -1.21
CA LYS A 248 11.98 -18.29 -2.64
C LYS A 248 11.24 -17.39 -3.63
N ASN A 249 10.08 -16.86 -3.24
CA ASN A 249 9.31 -15.94 -4.08
C ASN A 249 9.65 -14.46 -3.80
N ILE A 250 10.59 -14.18 -2.88
CA ILE A 250 11.14 -12.85 -2.64
C ILE A 250 12.36 -12.67 -3.56
N LEU A 251 12.19 -11.98 -4.68
CA LEU A 251 13.18 -11.90 -5.76
C LEU A 251 14.33 -10.93 -5.47
N GLY A 252 14.01 -9.79 -4.84
CA GLY A 252 14.99 -8.87 -4.25
C GLY A 252 14.83 -8.95 -2.75
N ASN A 253 15.83 -9.45 -2.03
CA ASN A 253 15.67 -9.88 -0.64
C ASN A 253 16.76 -9.30 0.28
N ASP A 254 16.45 -8.15 0.87
CA ASP A 254 17.24 -7.52 1.94
C ASP A 254 16.71 -7.88 3.34
N LEU A 255 15.96 -8.98 3.50
CA LEU A 255 15.35 -9.36 4.78
C LEU A 255 16.40 -9.50 5.89
N ASP A 256 17.54 -10.15 5.62
CA ASP A 256 18.60 -10.28 6.63
C ASP A 256 19.23 -8.93 6.99
N LYS A 257 19.43 -8.03 6.02
CA LYS A 257 19.92 -6.66 6.29
C LYS A 257 18.93 -5.86 7.13
N LEU A 258 17.63 -6.02 6.83
CA LEU A 258 16.56 -5.41 7.61
C LEU A 258 16.54 -5.94 9.04
N CYS A 259 16.70 -7.25 9.23
CA CYS A 259 16.82 -7.86 10.56
C CYS A 259 18.01 -7.28 11.34
N ASP A 260 19.18 -7.22 10.71
CA ASP A 260 20.40 -6.70 11.35
C ASP A 260 20.23 -5.21 11.71
N THR A 261 19.57 -4.43 10.85
CA THR A 261 19.25 -3.01 11.09
C THR A 261 18.31 -2.84 12.28
N VAL A 262 17.19 -3.58 12.30
CA VAL A 262 16.19 -3.43 13.36
C VAL A 262 16.68 -4.01 14.69
N SER A 263 17.47 -5.08 14.68
CA SER A 263 18.05 -5.66 15.90
C SER A 263 19.01 -4.72 16.63
N GLN A 264 19.54 -3.71 15.92
CA GLN A 264 20.36 -2.66 16.53
C GLN A 264 19.51 -1.54 17.15
N LEU A 265 18.21 -1.45 16.80
CA LEU A 265 17.30 -0.49 17.41
C LEU A 265 17.02 -0.92 18.86
N LYS A 266 17.16 0.02 19.78
CA LYS A 266 16.82 -0.13 21.19
C LYS A 266 15.79 0.93 21.56
N GLY A 267 14.51 0.62 21.36
CA GLY A 267 13.42 1.55 21.59
C GLY A 267 13.31 2.67 20.55
N GLY A 268 13.56 2.37 19.28
CA GLY A 268 13.47 3.35 18.19
C GLY A 268 12.03 3.75 17.83
N ARG A 269 11.90 4.68 16.88
CA ARG A 269 10.66 5.03 16.18
C ARG A 269 10.64 4.33 14.82
N ILE A 270 9.62 3.51 14.58
CA ILE A 270 9.39 2.86 13.28
C ILE A 270 8.08 3.38 12.67
N ASP A 271 8.12 3.77 11.41
CA ASP A 271 6.95 4.30 10.70
C ASP A 271 6.49 3.31 9.62
N PHE A 272 5.19 3.03 9.55
CA PHE A 272 4.54 2.27 8.49
C PHE A 272 3.77 3.23 7.58
N VAL A 273 4.14 3.31 6.31
CA VAL A 273 3.31 3.92 5.28
C VAL A 273 2.41 2.84 4.71
N LEU A 274 1.14 2.87 5.14
CA LEU A 274 0.19 1.78 4.97
C LEU A 274 -0.29 1.63 3.52
N ASP A 275 -0.65 0.39 3.17
CA ASP A 275 -1.35 0.02 1.94
C ASP A 275 -2.81 -0.31 2.29
N ASN A 276 -3.21 -1.58 2.25
CA ASN A 276 -4.61 -2.00 2.36
C ASN A 276 -5.14 -2.14 3.79
N ALA A 277 -6.40 -1.78 3.97
CA ALA A 277 -7.21 -2.11 5.13
C ALA A 277 -7.56 -3.61 5.19
N GLY A 278 -8.30 -3.98 6.22
CA GLY A 278 -8.72 -5.36 6.46
C GLY A 278 -7.55 -6.22 6.95
N PHE A 279 -7.35 -7.39 6.34
CA PHE A 279 -6.41 -8.38 6.87
C PHE A 279 -4.94 -7.95 6.76
N GLU A 280 -4.57 -7.19 5.72
CA GLU A 280 -3.21 -6.63 5.64
C GLU A 280 -2.91 -5.64 6.78
N LEU A 281 -3.81 -4.68 7.04
CA LEU A 281 -3.69 -3.78 8.20
C LEU A 281 -3.65 -4.55 9.52
N TYR A 282 -4.44 -5.63 9.65
CA TYR A 282 -4.38 -6.49 10.82
C TYR A 282 -3.00 -7.14 10.98
N CYS A 283 -2.39 -7.66 9.92
CA CYS A 283 -1.01 -8.17 9.94
C CYS A 283 0.00 -7.07 10.31
N ASP A 284 -0.17 -5.84 9.81
CA ASP A 284 0.65 -4.69 10.18
C ASP A 284 0.56 -4.40 11.69
N CYS A 285 -0.64 -4.46 12.27
CA CYS A 285 -0.87 -4.33 13.71
C CYS A 285 -0.22 -5.46 14.52
N VAL A 286 -0.31 -6.73 14.07
CA VAL A 286 0.37 -7.86 14.72
C VAL A 286 1.88 -7.64 14.73
N TYR A 287 2.45 -7.23 13.61
CA TYR A 287 3.88 -6.97 13.50
C TYR A 287 4.32 -5.80 14.39
N ALA A 288 3.58 -4.69 14.36
CA ALA A 288 3.84 -3.54 15.23
C ALA A 288 3.72 -3.86 16.73
N ASP A 289 2.84 -4.79 17.10
CA ASP A 289 2.66 -5.21 18.50
C ASP A 289 3.90 -5.96 18.97
N PHE A 290 4.43 -6.86 18.14
CA PHE A 290 5.71 -7.51 18.40
C PHE A 290 6.87 -6.51 18.49
N LEU A 291 6.94 -5.49 17.61
CA LEU A 291 8.00 -4.47 17.66
C LEU A 291 8.01 -3.71 19.00
N ILE A 292 6.83 -3.40 19.55
CA ILE A 292 6.70 -2.78 20.86
C ILE A 292 7.07 -3.76 21.99
N GLN A 293 6.53 -4.98 21.95
CA GLN A 293 6.72 -5.97 23.04
C GLN A 293 8.16 -6.49 23.14
N SER A 294 8.85 -6.62 22.01
CA SER A 294 10.27 -7.01 21.96
C SER A 294 11.24 -5.88 22.34
N GLY A 295 10.75 -4.64 22.49
CA GLY A 295 11.59 -3.48 22.79
C GLY A 295 12.40 -2.95 21.60
N LEU A 296 12.22 -3.52 20.39
CA LEU A 296 12.84 -3.02 19.16
C LEU A 296 12.36 -1.59 18.86
N ALA A 297 11.08 -1.31 19.10
CA ALA A 297 10.48 0.02 19.00
C ALA A 297 9.90 0.48 20.34
N SER A 298 10.04 1.77 20.65
CA SER A 298 9.28 2.42 21.73
C SER A 298 8.01 3.10 21.19
N GLN A 299 8.01 3.43 19.91
CA GLN A 299 6.88 4.02 19.20
C GLN A 299 6.80 3.48 17.77
N VAL A 300 5.60 3.08 17.37
CA VAL A 300 5.25 2.76 15.99
C VAL A 300 4.26 3.79 15.48
N ARG A 301 4.50 4.34 14.30
CA ARG A 301 3.61 5.31 13.66
C ARG A 301 3.04 4.75 12.38
N PHE A 302 1.77 5.03 12.12
CA PHE A 302 1.03 4.52 10.98
C PHE A 302 0.55 5.69 10.14
N HIS A 303 0.93 5.72 8.87
CA HIS A 303 0.57 6.76 7.93
C HIS A 303 -0.47 6.23 6.95
N GLY A 304 -1.70 6.70 7.09
CA GLY A 304 -2.80 6.34 6.19
C GLY A 304 -3.24 7.48 5.27
N LYS A 305 -4.26 7.17 4.47
CA LYS A 305 -4.84 8.05 3.46
C LYS A 305 -5.96 8.91 4.08
N ARG A 306 -6.14 10.15 3.61
CA ARG A 306 -7.14 11.08 4.16
C ARG A 306 -8.58 10.71 3.77
N PHE A 307 -8.75 10.15 2.59
CA PHE A 307 -10.03 9.76 2.02
C PHE A 307 -9.88 8.45 1.23
N ALA A 308 -11.01 7.93 0.73
CA ALA A 308 -11.07 6.70 -0.05
C ALA A 308 -10.08 6.72 -1.23
N TRP A 309 -9.06 5.86 -1.15
CA TRP A 309 -7.90 5.86 -2.05
C TRP A 309 -7.62 4.45 -2.53
N PHE A 310 -7.35 4.27 -3.82
CA PHE A 310 -6.93 2.99 -4.41
C PHE A 310 -7.75 1.76 -3.98
N VAL A 311 -9.07 1.95 -3.82
CA VAL A 311 -10.04 0.95 -3.33
C VAL A 311 -9.84 0.59 -1.86
N SER A 312 -8.77 -0.14 -1.55
CA SER A 312 -8.62 -0.78 -0.26
C SER A 312 -7.70 -0.05 0.70
N ASP A 313 -7.10 1.09 0.32
CA ASP A 313 -6.13 1.75 1.19
C ASP A 313 -6.72 2.18 2.54
N VAL A 314 -5.88 2.11 3.57
CA VAL A 314 -6.25 2.47 4.95
C VAL A 314 -6.51 3.95 5.10
N THR A 315 -7.73 4.30 5.52
CA THR A 315 -8.11 5.61 6.04
C THR A 315 -8.25 5.59 7.56
N ARG A 316 -8.45 6.76 8.18
CA ARG A 316 -8.69 6.87 9.63
C ARG A 316 -9.89 6.01 10.05
N LYS A 317 -10.94 6.04 9.23
CA LYS A 317 -12.17 5.26 9.47
C LYS A 317 -11.89 3.76 9.48
N ASP A 318 -11.01 3.26 8.62
CA ASP A 318 -10.65 1.84 8.59
C ASP A 318 -9.81 1.42 9.79
N TRP A 319 -8.88 2.28 10.22
CA TRP A 319 -8.08 2.09 11.43
C TRP A 319 -8.98 1.97 12.66
N ASP A 320 -9.84 2.97 12.87
CA ASP A 320 -10.77 2.98 14.00
C ASP A 320 -11.75 1.79 13.92
N TRP A 321 -12.23 1.45 12.72
CA TRP A 321 -13.12 0.32 12.51
C TRP A 321 -12.45 -1.00 12.88
N LEU A 322 -11.23 -1.27 12.41
CA LEU A 322 -10.53 -2.52 12.71
C LEU A 322 -10.34 -2.71 14.22
N LEU A 323 -9.79 -1.70 14.91
CA LEU A 323 -9.55 -1.80 16.36
C LEU A 323 -10.86 -1.97 17.15
N ASN A 324 -11.92 -1.27 16.76
CA ASN A 324 -13.24 -1.44 17.39
C ASN A 324 -13.85 -2.80 17.09
N SER A 325 -13.69 -3.31 15.87
CA SER A 325 -14.20 -4.62 15.45
C SER A 325 -13.51 -5.77 16.18
N CYS A 326 -12.20 -5.68 16.46
CA CYS A 326 -11.50 -6.68 17.27
C CYS A 326 -12.02 -6.76 18.71
N VAL A 327 -12.47 -5.63 19.29
CA VAL A 327 -12.88 -5.57 20.71
C VAL A 327 -14.38 -5.74 20.92
N TYR A 328 -15.19 -5.06 20.12
CA TYR A 328 -16.64 -4.95 20.30
C TYR A 328 -17.44 -5.57 19.16
N GLY A 329 -16.78 -5.98 18.08
CA GLY A 329 -17.44 -6.49 16.89
C GLY A 329 -18.07 -7.87 17.09
N ASN A 330 -19.06 -8.15 16.26
CA ASN A 330 -19.68 -9.47 16.10
C ASN A 330 -19.52 -9.95 14.63
N LEU A 331 -18.32 -9.76 14.07
CA LEU A 331 -18.05 -10.03 12.65
C LEU A 331 -17.96 -11.54 12.34
N PHE A 332 -17.65 -12.36 13.35
CA PHE A 332 -17.38 -13.78 13.21
C PHE A 332 -18.40 -14.59 14.01
N PRO A 333 -19.64 -14.75 13.52
CA PRO A 333 -20.74 -15.35 14.28
C PRO A 333 -20.55 -16.84 14.58
N THR A 334 -19.61 -17.50 13.90
CA THR A 334 -19.30 -18.92 14.07
C THR A 334 -18.04 -19.17 14.90
N ALA A 335 -17.38 -18.14 15.39
CA ALA A 335 -16.16 -18.26 16.19
C ALA A 335 -16.46 -18.78 17.60
N SER A 336 -15.51 -19.52 18.17
CA SER A 336 -15.60 -19.97 19.57
C SER A 336 -15.44 -18.80 20.55
N GLU A 337 -15.82 -19.01 21.81
CA GLU A 337 -15.62 -17.98 22.84
C GLU A 337 -14.13 -17.70 23.08
N GLU A 338 -13.27 -18.72 22.99
CA GLU A 338 -11.82 -18.60 23.12
C GLU A 338 -11.20 -17.82 21.96
N GLU A 339 -11.61 -18.10 20.71
CA GLU A 339 -11.18 -17.36 19.52
C GLU A 339 -11.55 -15.88 19.62
N MET A 340 -12.79 -15.60 20.04
CA MET A 340 -13.23 -14.21 20.25
C MET A 340 -12.52 -13.57 21.44
N ALA A 341 -12.19 -14.31 22.50
CA ALA A 341 -11.44 -13.80 23.64
C ALA A 341 -10.02 -13.39 23.24
N SER A 342 -9.33 -14.22 22.44
CA SER A 342 -7.96 -13.95 21.97
C SER A 342 -7.90 -12.69 21.09
N LEU A 343 -8.84 -12.54 20.16
CA LEU A 343 -8.96 -11.34 19.32
C LEU A 343 -9.25 -10.08 20.15
N ARG A 344 -10.14 -10.18 21.15
CA ARG A 344 -10.48 -9.06 22.05
C ARG A 344 -9.29 -8.65 22.91
N GLU A 345 -8.47 -9.59 23.36
CA GLU A 345 -7.26 -9.30 24.14
C GLU A 345 -6.26 -8.46 23.34
N MET A 346 -5.98 -8.86 22.10
CA MET A 346 -5.11 -8.09 21.21
C MET A 346 -5.69 -6.72 20.89
N GLY A 347 -6.97 -6.65 20.53
CA GLY A 347 -7.63 -5.37 20.26
C GLY A 347 -7.58 -4.40 21.45
N LYS A 348 -7.76 -4.89 22.68
CA LYS A 348 -7.64 -4.05 23.90
C LYS A 348 -6.21 -3.54 24.08
N ARG A 349 -5.21 -4.39 23.88
CA ARG A 349 -3.79 -4.01 23.98
C ARG A 349 -3.42 -2.95 22.94
N TRP A 350 -3.86 -3.10 21.70
CA TRP A 350 -3.62 -2.14 20.62
C TRP A 350 -4.25 -0.78 20.89
N LYS A 351 -5.50 -0.76 21.37
CA LYS A 351 -6.16 0.49 21.80
C LYS A 351 -5.46 1.15 22.98
N GLN A 352 -4.87 0.36 23.88
CA GLN A 352 -4.05 0.89 24.97
C GLN A 352 -2.76 1.53 24.43
N TYR A 353 -2.10 0.93 23.44
CA TYR A 353 -0.93 1.55 22.79
C TYR A 353 -1.26 2.88 22.12
N GLU A 354 -2.42 2.99 21.47
CA GLU A 354 -2.88 4.26 20.89
C GLU A 354 -3.09 5.32 21.97
N LYS A 355 -3.73 4.95 23.09
CA LYS A 355 -3.92 5.85 24.23
C LYS A 355 -2.61 6.28 24.90
N GLU A 356 -1.62 5.40 24.96
CA GLU A 356 -0.29 5.65 25.53
C GLU A 356 0.65 6.40 24.57
N GLY A 357 0.26 6.58 23.30
CA GLY A 357 1.12 7.16 22.27
C GLY A 357 2.28 6.26 21.82
N LYS A 358 2.24 4.97 22.18
CA LYS A 358 3.13 3.95 21.61
C LYS A 358 2.77 3.65 20.17
N TRP A 359 1.48 3.66 19.85
CA TRP A 359 0.99 3.68 18.48
C TRP A 359 0.42 5.05 18.16
N VAL A 360 0.75 5.59 16.98
CA VAL A 360 0.21 6.87 16.51
C VAL A 360 -0.27 6.70 15.07
N TYR A 361 -1.56 6.90 14.84
CA TYR A 361 -2.10 6.99 13.49
C TYR A 361 -2.11 8.45 13.00
N GLU A 362 -1.52 8.68 11.84
CA GLU A 362 -1.36 10.00 11.23
C GLU A 362 -1.79 9.97 9.76
N GLN A 363 -2.17 11.13 9.25
CA GLN A 363 -2.51 11.33 7.84
C GLN A 363 -1.80 12.59 7.34
N HIS A 364 -1.46 12.59 6.06
CA HIS A 364 -0.87 13.75 5.41
C HIS A 364 -1.41 13.86 3.98
N ALA A 365 -1.62 15.09 3.50
CA ALA A 365 -2.20 15.32 2.17
C ALA A 365 -1.36 14.70 1.05
N PHE A 366 -0.04 14.73 1.20
CA PHE A 366 0.91 14.21 0.23
C PHE A 366 0.66 12.74 -0.16
N TRP A 367 0.19 11.89 0.77
CA TRP A 367 -0.07 10.48 0.49
C TRP A 367 -1.13 10.29 -0.60
N CYS A 368 -2.06 11.24 -0.75
CA CYS A 368 -3.15 11.25 -1.73
C CYS A 368 -2.93 12.23 -2.90
N THR A 369 -1.66 12.55 -3.21
CA THR A 369 -1.29 13.40 -4.38
C THR A 369 -0.88 12.56 -5.60
N GLY A 370 -0.74 13.22 -6.76
CA GLY A 370 -0.18 12.65 -7.98
C GLY A 370 1.34 12.54 -7.97
N PHE A 371 2.01 13.22 -7.04
CA PHE A 371 3.45 13.16 -6.84
C PHE A 371 3.97 11.79 -6.42
N THR A 372 5.21 11.56 -6.84
CA THR A 372 6.04 10.42 -6.42
C THR A 372 6.77 10.79 -5.13
N PHE A 373 7.41 9.82 -4.46
CA PHE A 373 8.18 10.12 -3.26
C PHE A 373 9.53 10.80 -3.56
N TRP A 374 9.93 10.90 -4.83
CA TRP A 374 11.05 11.76 -5.23
C TRP A 374 10.75 13.24 -4.96
N ASP A 375 9.48 13.62 -5.05
CA ASP A 375 9.05 15.01 -4.84
C ASP A 375 8.73 15.31 -3.36
N LEU A 376 8.81 14.32 -2.47
CA LEU A 376 8.44 14.45 -1.04
C LEU A 376 9.23 15.56 -0.36
N HIS A 377 10.55 15.62 -0.59
CA HIS A 377 11.42 16.63 0.00
C HIS A 377 11.04 18.07 -0.41
N SER A 378 10.60 18.27 -1.66
CA SER A 378 10.29 19.60 -2.21
C SER A 378 8.83 20.02 -2.03
N GLU A 379 7.89 19.09 -2.13
CA GLU A 379 6.45 19.37 -2.15
C GLU A 379 5.78 19.14 -0.79
N ALA A 380 6.40 18.39 0.11
CA ALA A 380 5.97 18.20 1.50
C ALA A 380 7.18 18.20 2.47
N PRO A 381 7.92 19.33 2.56
CA PRO A 381 9.14 19.42 3.36
C PRO A 381 8.91 19.15 4.85
N ASP A 382 7.73 19.47 5.37
CA ASP A 382 7.31 19.18 6.74
C ASP A 382 7.16 17.66 6.97
N LEU A 383 6.54 16.94 6.04
CA LEU A 383 6.45 15.48 6.10
C LEU A 383 7.83 14.83 5.95
N PHE A 384 8.68 15.31 5.03
CA PHE A 384 10.05 14.82 4.91
C PHE A 384 10.83 14.99 6.22
N LEU A 385 10.76 16.17 6.84
CA LEU A 385 11.41 16.45 8.14
C LEU A 385 10.79 15.62 9.28
N HIS A 386 9.52 15.27 9.20
CA HIS A 386 8.88 14.38 10.16
C HIS A 386 9.42 12.94 10.04
N LEU A 387 9.54 12.44 8.81
CA LEU A 387 10.04 11.09 8.52
C LEU A 387 11.56 10.98 8.73
N SER A 388 12.33 12.06 8.55
CA SER A 388 13.78 12.08 8.84
C SER A 388 14.13 11.79 10.30
N LYS A 389 13.13 11.85 11.19
CA LYS A 389 13.26 11.51 12.63
C LYS A 389 12.90 10.06 12.93
N SER A 390 12.49 9.29 11.93
CA SER A 390 12.23 7.87 12.03
C SER A 390 13.54 7.09 11.94
N ASP A 391 13.68 6.03 12.73
CA ASP A 391 14.81 5.11 12.63
C ASP A 391 14.66 4.15 11.44
N LEU A 392 13.42 3.89 11.02
CA LEU A 392 13.06 3.09 9.85
C LEU A 392 11.65 3.43 9.37
N VAL A 393 11.51 3.71 8.06
CA VAL A 393 10.20 3.87 7.40
C VAL A 393 9.93 2.66 6.50
N ILE A 394 8.92 1.87 6.84
CA ILE A 394 8.43 0.71 6.09
C ILE A 394 7.28 1.16 5.18
N PHE A 395 7.49 1.07 3.87
CA PHE A 395 6.49 1.32 2.84
C PHE A 395 5.85 0.00 2.43
N LYS A 396 4.55 -0.14 2.70
CA LYS A 396 3.77 -1.34 2.36
C LYS A 396 3.23 -1.29 0.95
N GLY A 397 3.25 -2.43 0.26
CA GLY A 397 2.44 -2.66 -0.93
C GLY A 397 2.94 -2.04 -2.24
N ASP A 398 2.18 -2.28 -3.29
CA ASP A 398 2.59 -2.01 -4.67
C ASP A 398 2.57 -0.52 -5.01
N LEU A 399 1.54 0.22 -4.56
CA LEU A 399 1.43 1.66 -4.85
C LEU A 399 2.57 2.45 -4.22
N ASN A 400 2.90 2.18 -2.95
CA ASN A 400 4.01 2.87 -2.30
C ASN A 400 5.34 2.56 -2.98
N HIS A 401 5.57 1.31 -3.44
CA HIS A 401 6.75 0.97 -4.22
C HIS A 401 6.80 1.69 -5.58
N ARG A 402 5.67 1.80 -6.28
CA ARG A 402 5.56 2.58 -7.51
C ARG A 402 5.87 4.06 -7.26
N LYS A 403 5.37 4.64 -6.18
CA LYS A 403 5.68 6.02 -5.76
C LYS A 403 7.15 6.20 -5.36
N LEU A 404 7.77 5.23 -4.69
CA LEU A 404 9.22 5.22 -4.40
C LEU A 404 10.04 5.21 -5.69
N THR A 405 9.65 4.38 -6.66
CA THR A 405 10.46 4.07 -7.87
C THR A 405 10.05 4.83 -9.13
N TYR A 406 9.24 5.89 -8.97
CA TYR A 406 8.73 6.75 -10.05
C TYR A 406 7.84 6.04 -11.11
N ASP A 407 7.38 4.82 -10.87
CA ASP A 407 6.50 4.05 -11.76
C ASP A 407 6.95 4.08 -13.24
N CYS A 408 8.22 3.72 -13.48
CA CYS A 408 8.87 3.87 -14.78
C CYS A 408 9.62 2.60 -15.24
N HIS A 409 10.02 2.58 -16.50
CA HIS A 409 10.70 1.45 -17.17
C HIS A 409 12.16 1.25 -16.72
N ALA A 410 12.47 1.44 -15.45
CA ALA A 410 13.80 1.15 -14.90
C ALA A 410 14.17 -0.33 -15.16
N PRO A 411 15.43 -0.63 -15.53
CA PRO A 411 15.92 -2.00 -15.55
C PRO A 411 15.66 -2.72 -14.23
N ALA A 412 15.36 -4.01 -14.29
CA ALA A 412 15.03 -4.79 -13.09
C ALA A 412 16.20 -4.88 -12.09
N SER A 413 17.42 -4.81 -12.59
CA SER A 413 18.66 -4.77 -11.80
C SER A 413 19.08 -3.37 -11.33
N THR A 414 18.30 -2.32 -11.60
CA THR A 414 18.59 -0.99 -11.07
C THR A 414 18.65 -1.06 -9.53
N PRO A 415 19.75 -0.59 -8.90
CA PRO A 415 19.87 -0.58 -7.45
C PRO A 415 18.74 0.21 -6.79
N PHE A 416 18.26 -0.26 -5.63
CA PHE A 416 17.12 0.37 -4.95
C PHE A 416 17.40 1.83 -4.59
N ASP A 417 18.61 2.15 -4.11
CA ASP A 417 19.02 3.53 -3.80
C ASP A 417 18.94 4.47 -5.01
N GLU A 418 19.30 3.97 -6.20
CA GLU A 418 19.18 4.74 -7.44
C GLU A 418 17.71 4.93 -7.83
N ALA A 419 16.89 3.88 -7.68
CA ALA A 419 15.48 3.90 -8.04
C ALA A 419 14.64 4.84 -7.17
N ILE A 420 15.01 5.04 -5.90
CA ILE A 420 14.27 5.92 -4.96
C ILE A 420 14.83 7.34 -4.88
N GLY A 421 15.93 7.63 -5.58
CA GLY A 421 16.43 8.98 -5.81
C GLY A 421 16.61 9.81 -4.53
N PRO A 422 15.90 10.95 -4.36
CA PRO A 422 16.01 11.78 -3.16
C PRO A 422 15.70 11.06 -1.85
N MET A 423 14.90 9.99 -1.87
CA MET A 423 14.60 9.18 -0.68
C MET A 423 15.78 8.32 -0.21
N ALA A 424 16.83 8.16 -1.02
CA ALA A 424 18.10 7.57 -0.61
C ALA A 424 19.20 8.63 -0.41
N SER A 425 19.19 9.69 -1.22
CA SER A 425 20.36 10.56 -1.40
C SER A 425 20.25 11.96 -0.80
N ALA A 426 19.05 12.44 -0.48
CA ALA A 426 18.87 13.74 0.14
C ALA A 426 19.38 13.76 1.59
N ALA A 427 19.89 14.90 2.04
CA ALA A 427 20.34 15.05 3.43
C ALA A 427 19.18 14.85 4.40
N GLY A 428 19.34 13.94 5.37
CA GLY A 428 18.30 13.56 6.32
C GLY A 428 17.26 12.59 5.77
N ALA A 429 17.46 12.02 4.57
CA ALA A 429 16.61 10.93 4.11
C ALA A 429 16.63 9.77 5.13
N PRO A 430 15.47 9.27 5.59
CA PRO A 430 15.44 8.20 6.58
C PRO A 430 15.88 6.86 5.95
N ARG A 431 16.12 5.86 6.79
CA ARG A 431 16.16 4.47 6.30
C ARG A 431 14.80 4.09 5.74
N VAL A 432 14.79 3.49 4.56
CA VAL A 432 13.56 3.14 3.84
C VAL A 432 13.57 1.65 3.54
N CYS A 433 12.52 0.96 3.95
CA CYS A 433 12.25 -0.41 3.52
C CYS A 433 10.98 -0.46 2.67
N SER A 434 11.04 -1.10 1.51
CA SER A 434 9.85 -1.43 0.71
C SER A 434 9.49 -2.89 0.91
N LEU A 435 8.31 -3.16 1.49
CA LEU A 435 7.72 -4.50 1.57
C LEU A 435 6.61 -4.62 0.53
N ARG A 436 6.92 -5.24 -0.61
CA ARG A 436 6.06 -5.17 -1.79
C ARG A 436 5.84 -6.53 -2.43
N THR A 437 4.59 -6.99 -2.41
CA THR A 437 4.10 -7.98 -3.39
C THR A 437 4.02 -7.33 -4.78
N ILE A 438 4.59 -7.96 -5.80
CA ILE A 438 4.70 -7.42 -7.15
C ILE A 438 3.34 -7.51 -7.88
N LYS A 439 2.72 -6.34 -8.13
CA LYS A 439 1.40 -6.21 -8.78
C LYS A 439 1.39 -5.17 -9.92
N SER A 440 2.56 -4.76 -10.41
CA SER A 440 2.72 -3.78 -11.50
C SER A 440 4.03 -4.01 -12.28
N ASP A 441 4.10 -3.40 -13.47
CA ASP A 441 5.21 -3.61 -14.42
C ASP A 441 6.59 -3.17 -13.89
N VAL A 442 6.65 -2.13 -13.05
CA VAL A 442 7.89 -1.61 -12.47
C VAL A 442 8.42 -2.63 -11.47
N VAL A 443 9.68 -3.01 -11.63
CA VAL A 443 10.41 -3.91 -10.74
C VAL A 443 11.87 -3.46 -10.76
N VAL A 444 12.49 -3.32 -9.59
CA VAL A 444 13.90 -2.91 -9.41
C VAL A 444 14.52 -3.73 -8.27
N GLY A 445 15.83 -3.63 -8.08
CA GLY A 445 16.54 -4.29 -6.98
C GLY A 445 16.69 -5.81 -7.14
N LEU A 446 16.56 -6.36 -8.35
CA LEU A 446 16.86 -7.76 -8.63
C LEU A 446 18.37 -7.94 -8.86
N GLU A 447 18.86 -9.15 -8.62
CA GLU A 447 20.28 -9.49 -8.82
C GLU A 447 20.73 -9.26 -10.28
N SER A 448 19.85 -9.53 -11.25
CA SER A 448 20.14 -9.31 -12.66
C SER A 448 18.88 -9.10 -13.51
N ASN A 449 19.03 -8.41 -14.65
CA ASN A 449 17.96 -8.35 -15.65
C ASN A 449 17.63 -9.74 -16.22
N ALA A 450 18.61 -10.65 -16.28
CA ALA A 450 18.42 -12.00 -16.80
C ALA A 450 17.40 -12.81 -15.96
N MET A 451 17.32 -12.58 -14.66
CA MET A 451 16.29 -13.19 -13.80
C MET A 451 14.88 -12.74 -14.23
N ALA A 452 14.70 -11.44 -14.46
CA ALA A 452 13.41 -10.90 -14.92
C ALA A 452 13.07 -11.41 -16.34
N ASP A 453 14.04 -11.49 -17.24
CA ASP A 453 13.85 -12.01 -18.61
C ASP A 453 13.48 -13.50 -18.62
N LYS A 454 14.04 -14.29 -17.68
CA LYS A 454 13.69 -15.70 -17.49
C LYS A 454 12.23 -15.83 -17.04
N LEU A 455 11.83 -15.10 -16.00
CA LEU A 455 10.45 -15.12 -15.51
C LEU A 455 9.45 -14.63 -16.56
N GLU A 456 9.81 -13.64 -17.38
CA GLU A 456 8.97 -13.17 -18.49
C GLU A 456 8.69 -14.28 -19.52
N LYS A 457 9.67 -15.17 -19.76
CA LYS A 457 9.53 -16.31 -20.68
C LYS A 457 8.78 -17.49 -20.07
N GLU A 458 9.07 -17.81 -18.81
CA GLU A 458 8.54 -19.00 -18.13
C GLU A 458 7.14 -18.77 -17.53
N GLU A 459 6.87 -17.56 -17.04
CA GLU A 459 5.62 -17.19 -16.37
C GLU A 459 5.09 -15.85 -16.90
N PRO A 460 4.47 -15.82 -18.10
CA PRO A 460 3.87 -14.61 -18.66
C PRO A 460 2.90 -13.95 -17.66
N GLY A 461 3.12 -12.67 -17.37
CA GLY A 461 2.33 -11.92 -16.39
C GLY A 461 2.79 -12.07 -14.92
N TRP A 462 3.96 -12.64 -14.65
CA TRP A 462 4.49 -12.79 -13.28
C TRP A 462 4.49 -11.48 -12.47
N LYS A 463 4.77 -10.33 -13.11
CA LYS A 463 4.79 -8.99 -12.49
C LYS A 463 3.43 -8.47 -12.01
N ILE A 464 2.34 -9.12 -12.37
CA ILE A 464 0.98 -8.73 -11.99
C ILE A 464 0.20 -9.87 -11.36
N SER A 465 0.88 -10.99 -11.09
CA SER A 465 0.31 -12.20 -10.52
C SER A 465 0.07 -12.10 -9.00
N GLY A 466 0.83 -11.24 -8.31
CA GLY A 466 0.90 -11.22 -6.85
C GLY A 466 1.65 -12.41 -6.23
N LYS A 467 2.26 -13.30 -7.03
CA LYS A 467 3.01 -14.48 -6.56
C LYS A 467 4.39 -14.13 -6.01
N TYR A 468 5.01 -13.09 -6.54
CA TYR A 468 6.37 -12.68 -6.21
C TYR A 468 6.38 -11.41 -5.37
N ALA A 469 7.47 -11.20 -4.63
CA ALA A 469 7.68 -10.04 -3.80
C ALA A 469 9.12 -9.51 -3.89
N VAL A 470 9.31 -8.31 -3.36
CA VAL A 470 10.62 -7.77 -3.00
C VAL A 470 10.58 -7.19 -1.59
N VAL A 471 11.69 -7.35 -0.88
CA VAL A 471 12.05 -6.70 0.37
C VAL A 471 13.33 -5.94 0.08
N LEU A 472 13.23 -4.61 -0.09
CA LEU A 472 14.38 -3.78 -0.45
C LEU A 472 14.65 -2.76 0.65
N LEU A 473 15.91 -2.60 1.03
CA LEU A 473 16.34 -1.67 2.07
C LEU A 473 17.30 -0.62 1.50
N SER A 474 17.06 0.64 1.84
CA SER A 474 17.97 1.76 1.64
C SER A 474 18.39 2.32 3.00
N GLU A 475 19.70 2.54 3.17
CA GLU A 475 20.25 3.16 4.40
C GLU A 475 19.92 4.66 4.51
N GLY A 476 19.54 5.30 3.40
CA GLY A 476 19.29 6.74 3.37
C GLY A 476 20.50 7.55 3.86
N ARG A 477 20.23 8.72 4.46
CA ARG A 477 21.23 9.60 5.07
C ARG A 477 20.73 10.16 6.42
N PRO A 478 20.33 9.29 7.37
CA PRO A 478 19.80 9.73 8.66
C PRO A 478 20.85 10.53 9.44
N GLY A 479 20.40 11.50 10.22
CA GLY A 479 21.27 12.36 11.04
C GLY A 479 21.95 13.52 10.31
N GLU A 480 21.97 13.51 8.97
CA GLU A 480 22.39 14.71 8.22
C GLU A 480 21.34 15.83 8.33
N LYS A 481 21.80 17.07 8.46
CA LYS A 481 20.90 18.23 8.54
C LYS A 481 20.16 18.39 7.21
N VAL A 482 18.83 18.26 7.26
CA VAL A 482 17.93 18.51 6.12
C VAL A 482 18.14 19.93 5.61
N LYS A 483 18.27 20.08 4.29
CA LYS A 483 18.43 21.37 3.62
C LYS A 483 17.33 21.53 2.58
N PHE A 484 16.40 22.43 2.84
CA PHE A 484 15.43 22.87 1.84
C PHE A 484 16.06 23.96 0.96
N ALA A 485 15.73 23.93 -0.33
CA ALA A 485 16.22 24.88 -1.32
C ALA A 485 15.53 26.25 -1.20
#